data_AF-A0A200QEF5-F1
#
_entry.id   AF-A0A200QEF5-F1
#
_cell.length_a   1.000
_cell.length_b   1.000
_cell.length_c   1.000
_cell.angle_alpha   90.00
_cell.angle_beta   90.00
_cell.angle_gamma   90.00
#
_symmetry.space_group_name_H-M   'P 1'
#
loop_
_entity.id
_entity.type
_entity.pdbx_description
1 polymer ?
#
loop_
_entity_poly.entity_id
_entity_poly.type
_entity_poly.pdbx_seq_one_letter_code
_entity_poly.pdbx_strand_id
1 'polypeptide(L)'
;MATFASRLSRERHHISQVSLLGKFAGAVGNYNAHLVAYPDINWPRVAEEFVKSLGYFNPYVTQIEPHDYMAKLLFAIIQFNIILMDFDSDIWGYISVGYFKHITKAGEIGSSTMPHKVNPIDFENSEGNN
;
A
#
# COMPACT_ATOMS: atom_id res chain seq x y z
N MET A 1 4.58 19.16 -12.68
CA MET A 1 3.30 18.53 -12.29
C MET A 1 2.95 17.31 -13.15
N ALA A 2 2.86 17.40 -14.49
CA ALA A 2 2.50 16.25 -15.33
C ALA A 2 3.43 15.03 -15.19
N THR A 3 4.74 15.25 -15.01
CA THR A 3 5.73 14.18 -14.76
C THR A 3 5.39 13.35 -13.52
N PHE A 4 5.06 14.01 -12.40
CA PHE A 4 4.64 13.34 -11.17
C PHE A 4 3.33 12.58 -11.37
N ALA A 5 2.32 13.22 -11.98
CA ALA A 5 1.04 12.57 -12.28
C ALA A 5 1.20 11.29 -13.12
N SER A 6 2.06 11.33 -14.14
CA SER A 6 2.37 10.17 -14.97
C SER A 6 3.06 9.04 -14.17
N ARG A 7 4.09 9.37 -13.39
CA ARG A 7 4.80 8.40 -12.52
C ARG A 7 3.88 7.77 -11.48
N LEU A 8 3.12 8.59 -10.74
CA LEU A 8 2.17 8.12 -9.72
C LEU A 8 1.04 7.28 -10.33
N SER A 9 0.55 7.65 -11.52
CA SER A 9 -0.46 6.86 -12.23
C SER A 9 0.07 5.48 -12.61
N ARG A 10 1.33 5.38 -13.03
CA ARG A 10 1.97 4.10 -13.36
C ARG A 10 2.13 3.24 -12.11
N GLU A 11 2.66 3.77 -11.01
CA GLU A 11 2.84 2.98 -9.79
C GLU A 11 1.49 2.58 -9.16
N ARG A 12 0.47 3.45 -9.22
CA ARG A 12 -0.90 3.08 -8.87
C ARG A 12 -1.41 1.90 -9.70
N HIS A 13 -1.12 1.90 -11.00
CA HIS A 13 -1.47 0.77 -11.86
C HIS A 13 -0.74 -0.50 -11.42
N HIS A 14 0.57 -0.44 -11.15
CA HIS A 14 1.33 -1.59 -10.65
C HIS A 14 0.76 -2.14 -9.33
N ILE A 15 0.44 -1.28 -8.37
CA ILE A 15 -0.22 -1.67 -7.11
C ILE A 15 -1.52 -2.43 -7.41
N SER A 16 -2.34 -1.94 -8.34
CA SER A 16 -3.62 -2.59 -8.72
C SER A 16 -3.45 -3.96 -9.38
N GLN A 17 -2.26 -4.27 -9.92
CA GLN A 17 -1.97 -5.55 -10.57
C GLN A 17 -1.42 -6.60 -9.60
N VAL A 18 -1.15 -6.25 -8.34
CA VAL A 18 -0.64 -7.21 -7.36
C VAL A 18 -1.74 -8.22 -7.01
N SER A 19 -1.52 -9.48 -7.41
CA SER A 19 -2.44 -10.57 -7.09
C SER A 19 -2.37 -10.92 -5.61
N LEU A 20 -3.46 -10.67 -4.89
CA LEU A 20 -3.59 -11.06 -3.48
C LEU A 20 -3.86 -12.57 -3.38
N LEU A 21 -3.23 -13.23 -2.41
CA LEU A 21 -3.31 -14.67 -2.24
C LEU A 21 -3.88 -15.04 -0.87
N GLY A 22 -4.54 -16.18 -0.80
CA GLY A 22 -5.16 -16.71 0.40
C GLY A 22 -5.09 -18.22 0.41
N LYS A 23 -5.19 -18.85 1.58
CA LYS A 23 -5.00 -20.30 1.71
C LYS A 23 -5.99 -20.93 2.68
N PHE A 24 -6.28 -22.20 2.43
CA PHE A 24 -7.01 -23.07 3.35
C PHE A 24 -6.50 -24.51 3.17
N ALA A 25 -5.53 -24.97 3.97
CA ALA A 25 -4.84 -26.24 3.72
C ALA A 25 -4.50 -27.06 4.98
N GLY A 26 -5.10 -26.71 6.13
CA GLY A 26 -4.84 -27.36 7.41
C GLY A 26 -3.47 -27.01 8.01
N ALA A 27 -3.00 -27.83 8.95
CA ALA A 27 -1.85 -27.53 9.81
C ALA A 27 -0.53 -27.35 9.07
N VAL A 28 -0.29 -28.08 7.97
CA VAL A 28 0.98 -28.10 7.25
C VAL A 28 0.83 -28.08 5.73
N GLY A 29 -0.35 -27.71 5.22
CA GLY A 29 -0.59 -27.63 3.77
C GLY A 29 -1.16 -28.88 3.10
N ASN A 30 -1.35 -29.98 3.85
CA ASN A 30 -1.67 -31.30 3.30
C ASN A 30 -3.06 -31.84 3.68
N TYR A 31 -3.92 -31.03 4.29
CA TYR A 31 -5.29 -31.43 4.65
C TYR A 31 -5.40 -32.65 5.61
N ASN A 32 -4.32 -33.06 6.28
CA ASN A 32 -4.24 -34.30 7.08
C ASN A 32 -5.47 -34.56 7.99
N ALA A 33 -5.84 -33.58 8.83
CA ALA A 33 -6.98 -33.73 9.74
C ALA A 33 -8.33 -33.90 9.00
N HIS A 34 -8.48 -33.23 7.85
CA HIS A 34 -9.68 -33.29 7.04
C HIS A 34 -9.80 -34.67 6.35
N LEU A 35 -8.69 -35.19 5.83
CA LEU A 35 -8.62 -36.52 5.22
C LEU A 35 -8.88 -37.66 6.24
N VAL A 36 -8.43 -37.50 7.48
CA VAL A 36 -8.72 -38.47 8.56
C VAL A 36 -10.21 -38.51 8.90
N ALA A 37 -10.86 -37.34 8.98
CA ALA A 37 -12.27 -37.25 9.33
C ALA A 37 -13.21 -37.63 8.18
N TYR A 38 -12.87 -37.23 6.95
CA TYR A 38 -13.68 -37.45 5.75
C TYR A 38 -12.78 -37.78 4.55
N PRO A 39 -12.41 -39.06 4.37
CA PRO A 39 -11.46 -39.47 3.32
C PRO A 39 -12.03 -39.38 1.90
N ASP A 40 -13.35 -39.45 1.74
CA ASP A 40 -14.01 -39.45 0.43
C ASP A 40 -14.23 -38.03 -0.15
N ILE A 41 -13.93 -36.98 0.61
CA ILE A 41 -14.07 -35.59 0.18
C ILE A 41 -12.79 -35.12 -0.51
N ASN A 42 -12.93 -34.51 -1.69
CA ASN A 42 -11.83 -33.83 -2.37
C ASN A 42 -11.54 -32.47 -1.70
N TRP A 43 -10.76 -32.50 -0.62
CA TRP A 43 -10.39 -31.32 0.16
C TRP A 43 -9.64 -30.23 -0.62
N PRO A 44 -8.70 -30.55 -1.53
CA PRO A 44 -8.10 -29.54 -2.41
C PRO A 44 -9.15 -28.75 -3.21
N ARG A 45 -10.17 -29.43 -3.76
CA ARG A 45 -11.26 -28.78 -4.49
C ARG A 45 -12.12 -27.91 -3.59
N VAL A 46 -12.49 -28.40 -2.40
CA VAL A 46 -13.26 -27.62 -1.42
C VAL A 46 -12.50 -26.35 -1.02
N ALA A 47 -11.19 -26.48 -0.77
CA ALA A 47 -10.34 -25.34 -0.43
C ALA A 47 -10.25 -24.33 -1.58
N GLU A 48 -10.07 -24.79 -2.82
CA GLU A 48 -10.07 -23.92 -3.99
C GLU A 48 -11.39 -23.17 -4.15
N GLU A 49 -12.52 -23.87 -4.11
CA GLU A 49 -13.85 -23.27 -4.24
C GLU A 49 -14.11 -22.27 -3.11
N PHE A 50 -13.77 -22.63 -1.86
CA PHE A 50 -13.94 -21.75 -0.70
C PHE A 50 -13.08 -20.49 -0.81
N VAL A 51 -11.77 -20.62 -1.04
CA VAL A 51 -10.87 -19.46 -1.05
C VAL A 51 -11.14 -18.58 -2.29
N LYS A 52 -11.47 -19.17 -3.44
CA LYS A 52 -11.88 -18.40 -4.64
C LYS A 52 -13.18 -17.65 -4.43
N SER A 53 -14.12 -18.17 -3.63
CA SER A 53 -15.34 -17.43 -3.27
C SER A 53 -15.04 -16.14 -2.50
N LEU A 54 -13.86 -16.04 -1.88
CA LEU A 54 -13.35 -14.83 -1.22
C LEU A 54 -12.48 -13.96 -2.14
N GLY A 55 -12.20 -14.40 -3.37
CA GLY A 55 -11.42 -13.67 -4.37
C GLY A 55 -9.93 -13.98 -4.41
N TYR A 56 -9.46 -15.03 -3.72
CA TYR A 56 -8.04 -15.38 -3.61
C TYR A 56 -7.82 -16.86 -3.92
N PHE A 57 -6.57 -17.31 -4.10
CA PHE A 57 -6.21 -18.73 -3.94
C PHE A 57 -4.70 -18.95 -4.04
N ASN A 58 -4.13 -19.73 -3.12
CA ASN A 58 -2.78 -20.28 -3.21
C ASN A 58 -2.82 -21.79 -2.92
N PRO A 59 -2.58 -22.65 -3.92
CA PRO A 59 -2.67 -24.10 -3.76
C PRO A 59 -1.50 -24.71 -2.99
N TYR A 60 -0.34 -24.03 -2.90
CA TYR A 60 0.88 -24.56 -2.32
C TYR A 60 1.36 -23.70 -1.16
N VAL A 61 1.13 -24.19 0.04
CA VAL A 61 1.43 -23.49 1.29
C VAL A 61 1.94 -24.47 2.33
N THR A 62 2.63 -23.96 3.34
CA THR A 62 2.93 -24.72 4.55
C THR A 62 1.79 -24.49 5.56
N GLN A 63 2.11 -24.36 6.85
CA GLN A 63 1.17 -23.85 7.85
C GLN A 63 0.69 -22.42 7.52
N ILE A 64 1.54 -21.62 6.87
CA ILE A 64 1.28 -20.22 6.53
C ILE A 64 1.21 -20.02 5.02
N GLU A 65 0.55 -18.95 4.59
CA GLU A 65 0.74 -18.40 3.25
C GLU A 65 2.17 -17.82 3.17
N PRO A 66 2.92 -17.99 2.06
CA PRO A 66 4.33 -17.61 2.00
C PRO A 66 4.61 -16.10 2.03
N HIS A 67 3.58 -15.27 1.90
CA HIS A 67 3.64 -13.81 2.03
C HIS A 67 4.37 -13.07 0.90
N ASP A 68 4.70 -13.77 -0.19
CA ASP A 68 5.34 -13.19 -1.36
C ASP A 68 4.51 -12.06 -1.99
N TYR A 69 3.18 -12.21 -2.02
CA TYR A 69 2.31 -11.16 -2.57
C TYR A 69 2.31 -9.90 -1.69
N MET A 70 2.43 -10.05 -0.36
CA MET A 70 2.51 -8.91 0.56
C MET A 70 3.82 -8.15 0.36
N ALA A 71 4.93 -8.85 0.20
CA ALA A 71 6.21 -8.22 -0.13
C ALA A 71 6.11 -7.42 -1.45
N LYS A 72 5.49 -8.00 -2.49
CA LYS A 72 5.24 -7.31 -3.77
C LYS A 72 4.35 -6.07 -3.61
N LEU A 73 3.27 -6.18 -2.83
CA LEU A 73 2.36 -5.07 -2.58
C LEU A 73 3.07 -3.92 -1.86
N LEU A 74 3.78 -4.23 -0.76
CA LEU A 74 4.49 -3.23 0.03
C LEU A 74 5.61 -2.58 -0.78
N PHE A 75 6.34 -3.34 -1.61
CA PHE A 75 7.36 -2.78 -2.48
C PHE A 75 6.78 -1.84 -3.54
N ALA A 76 5.59 -2.15 -4.09
CA ALA A 76 4.90 -1.25 -5.02
C ALA A 76 4.43 0.04 -4.32
N ILE A 77 3.98 -0.05 -3.06
CA ILE A 77 3.61 1.12 -2.24
C ILE A 77 4.85 1.98 -1.96
N ILE A 78 5.98 1.37 -1.58
CA ILE A 78 7.25 2.08 -1.35
C ILE A 78 7.66 2.88 -2.60
N GLN A 79 7.56 2.28 -3.79
CA GLN A 79 7.87 2.99 -5.04
C GLN A 79 6.96 4.20 -5.28
N PHE A 80 5.66 4.07 -4.99
CA PHE A 80 4.73 5.19 -5.05
C PHE A 80 5.12 6.29 -4.07
N ASN A 81 5.42 5.94 -2.82
CA ASN A 81 5.79 6.89 -1.77
C ASN A 81 7.10 7.61 -2.07
N ILE A 82 8.09 6.95 -2.69
CA ILE A 82 9.32 7.62 -3.13
C ILE A 82 9.04 8.73 -4.14
N ILE A 83 8.09 8.53 -5.06
CA ILE A 83 7.69 9.58 -6.01
C ILE A 83 6.93 10.69 -5.29
N LEU A 84 6.16 10.37 -4.27
CA LEU A 84 5.41 11.34 -3.48
C LEU A 84 6.35 12.20 -2.61
N MET A 85 7.36 11.60 -1.98
CA MET A 85 8.40 12.35 -1.25
C MET A 85 9.16 13.30 -2.17
N ASP A 86 9.55 12.85 -3.37
CA ASP A 86 10.17 13.70 -4.41
C ASP A 86 9.26 14.89 -4.78
N PHE A 87 7.95 14.66 -4.87
CA PHE A 87 6.97 15.73 -5.08
C PHE A 87 6.87 16.70 -3.90
N ASP A 88 6.79 16.18 -2.67
CA ASP A 88 6.68 16.99 -1.46
C ASP A 88 7.91 17.91 -1.30
N SER A 89 9.12 17.36 -1.50
CA SER A 89 10.37 18.13 -1.45
C SER A 89 10.45 19.19 -2.55
N ASP A 90 10.02 18.89 -3.79
CA ASP A 90 9.99 19.85 -4.89
C ASP A 90 9.01 20.99 -4.63
N ILE A 91 7.79 20.67 -4.16
CA ILE A 91 6.78 21.68 -3.82
C ILE A 91 7.26 22.56 -2.67
N TRP A 92 7.83 21.96 -1.62
CA TRP A 92 8.46 22.69 -0.52
C TRP A 92 9.49 23.68 -1.06
N GLY A 93 10.39 23.24 -1.95
CA GLY A 93 11.39 24.09 -2.58
C GLY A 93 10.78 25.25 -3.38
N TYR A 94 9.76 24.99 -4.20
CA TYR A 94 9.06 26.04 -4.95
C TYR A 94 8.38 27.07 -4.04
N ILE A 95 7.87 26.65 -2.88
CA ILE A 95 7.30 27.54 -1.87
C ILE A 95 8.42 28.39 -1.24
N SER A 96 9.57 27.79 -0.91
CA SER A 96 10.72 28.49 -0.34
C SER A 96 11.25 29.61 -1.25
N VAL A 97 11.23 29.41 -2.57
CA VAL A 97 11.66 30.43 -3.56
C VAL A 97 10.52 31.33 -4.05
N GLY A 98 9.31 31.19 -3.51
CA GLY A 98 8.18 32.09 -3.78
C GLY A 98 7.45 31.88 -5.11
N TYR A 99 7.63 30.72 -5.76
CA TYR A 99 6.85 30.35 -6.96
C TYR A 99 5.37 30.12 -6.62
N PHE A 100 5.10 29.65 -5.39
CA PHE A 100 3.75 29.48 -4.86
C PHE A 100 3.54 30.29 -3.58
N LYS A 101 2.29 30.67 -3.33
CA LYS A 101 1.83 31.29 -2.08
C LYS A 101 0.72 30.42 -1.49
N HIS A 102 0.70 30.31 -0.17
CA HIS A 102 -0.34 29.55 0.52
C HIS A 102 -1.55 30.42 0.82
N ILE A 103 -2.72 29.78 0.73
CA ILE A 103 -3.95 30.35 1.22
C ILE A 103 -3.98 30.11 2.73
N THR A 104 -3.99 31.18 3.51
CA THR A 104 -4.13 31.09 4.97
C THR A 104 -5.61 31.14 5.35
N LYS A 105 -6.01 30.36 6.37
CA LYS A 105 -7.33 30.54 6.99
C LYS A 105 -7.23 31.49 8.17
N ALA A 106 -8.27 32.29 8.37
CA ALA A 106 -8.32 33.21 9.50
C ALA A 106 -8.20 32.42 10.82
N GLY A 107 -7.26 32.82 11.68
CA GLY A 107 -7.00 32.17 12.97
C GLY A 107 -5.90 31.10 12.95
N GLU A 108 -5.38 30.70 11.79
CA GLU A 108 -4.21 29.81 11.73
C GLU A 108 -2.94 30.54 12.18
N ILE A 109 -2.15 29.87 13.04
CA ILE A 109 -0.87 30.38 13.54
C ILE A 109 0.24 29.63 12.81
N GLY A 110 0.94 30.31 11.90
CA GLY A 110 2.07 29.69 11.18
C GLY A 110 3.36 29.61 12.01
N SER A 111 3.51 30.45 13.03
CA SER A 111 4.59 30.33 14.03
C SER A 111 4.20 31.01 15.33
N SER A 112 4.59 30.41 16.46
CA SER A 112 4.37 30.96 17.80
C SER A 112 5.15 32.25 18.08
N THR A 113 6.22 32.53 17.32
CA THR A 113 7.11 33.68 17.55
C THR A 113 7.24 34.60 16.33
N MET A 114 6.86 34.13 15.14
CA MET A 114 6.97 34.89 13.89
C MET A 114 5.58 35.07 13.24
N PRO A 115 4.86 36.18 13.48
CA PRO A 115 3.47 36.35 13.06
C PRO A 115 3.27 36.45 11.54
N HIS A 116 4.35 36.69 10.78
CA HIS A 116 4.32 36.75 9.32
C HIS A 116 4.59 35.39 8.65
N LYS A 117 4.95 34.36 9.44
CA LYS A 117 5.41 33.08 8.90
C LYS A 117 4.24 32.21 8.47
N VAL A 118 4.35 31.63 7.29
CA VAL A 118 3.43 30.64 6.72
C VAL A 118 4.27 29.50 6.17
N ASN A 119 4.09 28.29 6.70
CA ASN A 119 4.94 27.13 6.38
C ASN A 119 4.19 26.10 5.51
N PRO A 120 4.89 25.33 4.68
CA PRO A 120 4.37 24.16 3.97
C PRO A 120 4.16 22.94 4.87
N ILE A 121 3.50 23.10 6.02
CA ILE A 121 3.40 22.03 7.04
C ILE A 121 2.75 20.74 6.53
N ASP A 122 1.83 20.84 5.57
CA ASP A 122 1.16 19.67 5.01
C ASP A 122 2.12 18.81 4.17
N PHE A 123 3.00 19.44 3.40
CA PHE A 123 4.04 18.74 2.61
C PHE A 123 5.13 18.19 3.53
N GLU A 124 5.53 18.94 4.57
CA GLU A 124 6.49 18.47 5.58
C GLU A 124 5.95 17.26 6.35
N ASN A 125 4.65 17.27 6.67
CA ASN A 125 4.00 16.14 7.33
C ASN A 125 3.88 14.92 6.41
N SER A 126 3.50 15.13 5.14
CA SER A 126 3.43 14.07 4.13
C SER A 126 4.80 13.42 3.94
N GLU A 127 5.85 14.20 3.72
CA GLU A 127 7.23 13.72 3.55
C GLU A 127 7.68 12.88 4.76
N GLY A 128 7.38 13.33 5.98
CA GLY A 128 7.79 12.62 7.20
C GLY A 128 7.04 11.31 7.49
N ASN A 129 5.87 11.06 6.87
CA ASN A 129 5.05 9.87 7.11
C ASN A 129 5.05 8.86 5.93
N ASN A 130 5.68 9.22 4.80
CA ASN A 130 5.72 8.38 3.60
C ASN A 130 6.80 7.30 3.63
#